data_AF-A0AA47NPM4-F1
#
_entry.id   AF-A0AA47NPM4-F1
#
_cell.length_a   1.000
_cell.length_b   1.000
_cell.length_c   1.000
_cell.angle_alpha   90.00
_cell.angle_beta   90.00
_cell.angle_gamma   90.00
#
_symmetry.space_group_name_H-M   'P 1'
#
loop_
_entity.id
_entity.type
_entity.pdbx_description
1 polymer ?
#
loop_
_entity_poly.entity_id
_entity_poly.type
_entity_poly.pdbx_seq_one_letter_code
_entity_poly.pdbx_strand_id
1 'polypeptide(L)'
;MDKVCPESSDLSTGSLFARAAAAAGLPPLSSPPKASALDRDPGSQRQALLPVYLDFVTRLQKSWAHPKEATAARSALSILEGAAEHGLDGVSKVGTTFALLAGAPPTSNRATRHPNKKCRTNDGLVAKAYQSIAMASRLANTNALLLVYLESLIRDLESKGSADHLPEMIKVVDTVIQGASSQARVLGNSMAQLNMAWRHVWLSQSGLSDVDKAAVLEAAITPGDVFGPKAETALDEAQKYKSKWRVFRDWCRVKNKDPLICHIAVILSFLQHLFVLGRAESTIRGYLAAVSTVHDKCEGLSPGAHPLASQFLRGVRWRRPPQKHLLPPWDLQVVLGALCLPPFEPLSSIDLRLLCWKTLFLFSRPNGFRDRMVQFLPNPAFQPKVLPKMFVSKPLVLEAFHPPPHTSTEAEKLHNLCPVRALRSLRTSDSLFVSYGGTTLGRAVSKQRLAHWIVDLIDLMYEHVGVDPPSRLVAYSTRGIATTWALLRGAPLEEVLAAAGWSSSLTFARFYRLNLASSAVPSSVLGAAARN
;
A
#
# COMPACT_ATOMS: atom_id res chain seq x y z
N MET A 1 5.78 -59.88 29.25
CA MET A 1 6.62 -58.97 28.45
C MET A 1 5.79 -58.44 27.30
N ASP A 2 5.07 -57.40 27.68
CA ASP A 2 4.38 -56.31 26.99
C ASP A 2 4.22 -56.33 25.46
N LYS A 3 2.94 -56.44 25.08
CA LYS A 3 2.36 -55.99 23.83
C LYS A 3 2.55 -54.47 23.69
N VAL A 4 3.24 -54.04 22.64
CA VAL A 4 3.23 -52.65 22.18
C VAL A 4 1.81 -52.34 21.65
N CYS A 5 1.05 -51.52 22.37
CA CYS A 5 -0.17 -50.91 21.86
C CYS A 5 0.19 -49.93 20.74
N PRO A 6 -0.57 -49.87 19.62
CA PRO A 6 -0.41 -48.78 18.67
C PRO A 6 -0.84 -47.48 19.37
N GLU A 7 0.01 -46.45 19.27
CA GLU A 7 -0.25 -45.11 19.79
C GLU A 7 -1.64 -44.65 19.34
N SER A 8 -2.53 -44.44 20.32
CA SER A 8 -3.84 -43.84 20.07
C SER A 8 -3.62 -42.46 19.49
N SER A 9 -3.85 -42.30 18.19
CA SER A 9 -3.74 -41.00 17.52
C SER A 9 -4.65 -40.02 18.26
N ASP A 10 -4.09 -38.98 18.87
CA ASP A 10 -4.86 -37.94 19.54
C ASP A 10 -5.91 -37.39 18.54
N LEU A 11 -7.19 -37.58 18.85
CA LEU A 11 -8.34 -37.15 18.03
C LEU A 11 -8.84 -35.76 18.41
N SER A 12 -8.10 -35.03 19.25
CA SER A 12 -8.44 -33.66 19.60
C SER A 12 -8.60 -32.77 18.35
N THR A 13 -9.56 -31.84 18.39
CA THR A 13 -9.84 -30.95 17.26
C THR A 13 -8.57 -30.21 16.78
N GLY A 14 -7.68 -29.85 17.72
CA GLY A 14 -6.40 -29.21 17.43
C GLY A 14 -5.40 -30.11 16.70
N SER A 15 -5.26 -31.39 17.09
CA SER A 15 -4.37 -32.34 16.41
C SER A 15 -4.88 -32.67 15.00
N LEU A 16 -6.21 -32.70 14.81
CA LEU A 16 -6.86 -32.93 13.52
C LEU A 16 -6.56 -31.78 12.55
N PHE A 17 -6.70 -30.52 12.99
CA PHE A 17 -6.33 -29.36 12.18
C PHE A 17 -4.83 -29.25 11.92
N ALA A 18 -3.97 -29.65 12.87
CA ALA A 18 -2.53 -29.70 12.67
C ALA A 18 -2.12 -30.71 11.59
N ARG A 19 -2.73 -31.91 11.60
CA ARG A 19 -2.52 -32.92 10.54
C ARG A 19 -3.02 -32.44 9.18
N ALA A 20 -4.19 -31.82 9.12
CA ALA A 20 -4.72 -31.23 7.90
C ALA A 20 -3.83 -30.11 7.35
N ALA A 21 -3.31 -29.24 8.23
CA ALA A 21 -2.39 -28.18 7.86
C ALA A 21 -1.06 -28.71 7.31
N ALA A 22 -0.49 -29.74 7.95
CA ALA A 22 0.72 -30.40 7.49
C ALA A 22 0.53 -31.07 6.12
N ALA A 23 -0.59 -31.76 5.91
CA ALA A 23 -0.94 -32.37 4.62
C ALA A 23 -1.09 -31.32 3.51
N ALA A 24 -1.55 -30.11 3.85
CA ALA A 24 -1.66 -28.98 2.93
C ALA A 24 -0.36 -28.15 2.77
N GLY A 25 0.75 -28.55 3.43
CA GLY A 25 2.03 -27.83 3.38
C GLY A 25 2.01 -26.45 4.07
N LEU A 26 1.10 -26.23 5.02
CA LEU A 26 0.97 -24.98 5.76
C LEU A 26 1.89 -24.95 7.00
N PRO A 27 2.33 -23.76 7.46
CA PRO A 27 3.12 -23.63 8.68
C PRO A 27 2.38 -24.17 9.92
N PRO A 28 3.10 -24.65 10.94
CA PRO A 28 2.48 -25.21 12.15
C PRO A 28 1.60 -24.17 12.87
N LEU A 29 0.47 -24.62 13.44
CA LEU A 29 -0.44 -23.74 14.18
C LEU A 29 0.33 -23.00 15.29
N SER A 30 0.29 -21.66 15.25
CA SER A 30 0.87 -20.83 16.29
C SER A 30 0.11 -21.01 17.60
N SER A 31 0.82 -21.23 18.71
CA SER A 31 0.22 -21.15 20.04
C SER A 31 -0.37 -19.75 20.26
N PRO A 32 -1.53 -19.63 20.95
CA PRO A 32 -2.10 -18.31 21.23
C PRO A 32 -1.07 -17.45 21.97
N PRO A 33 -1.02 -16.13 21.72
CA PRO A 33 -0.09 -15.24 22.42
C PRO A 33 -0.28 -15.38 23.93
N LYS A 34 0.83 -15.40 24.68
CA LYS A 34 0.79 -15.40 26.16
C LYS A 34 0.03 -14.14 26.59
N ALA A 35 -1.16 -14.32 27.18
CA ALA A 35 -1.90 -13.19 27.74
C ALA A 35 -1.06 -12.51 28.83
N SER A 36 -1.31 -11.21 29.00
CA SER A 36 -0.83 -10.46 30.16
C SER A 36 -1.24 -11.18 31.44
N ALA A 37 -0.39 -11.17 32.47
CA ALA A 37 -0.66 -11.78 33.77
C ALA A 37 -1.90 -11.20 34.50
N LEU A 38 -2.56 -10.19 33.92
CA LEU A 38 -3.70 -9.46 34.47
C LEU A 38 -5.07 -9.99 34.00
N ASP A 39 -5.14 -10.82 32.95
CA ASP A 39 -6.41 -11.39 32.47
C ASP A 39 -6.73 -12.69 33.24
N ARG A 40 -7.30 -12.53 34.44
CA ARG A 40 -7.86 -13.64 35.23
C ARG A 40 -9.32 -13.84 34.86
N ASP A 41 -9.57 -14.58 33.78
CA ASP A 41 -10.89 -15.15 33.54
C ASP A 41 -10.77 -16.67 33.35
N PRO A 42 -11.28 -17.52 34.28
CA PRO A 42 -11.09 -18.98 34.22
C PRO A 42 -11.97 -19.70 33.19
N GLY A 43 -12.84 -19.01 32.46
CA GLY A 43 -13.89 -19.64 31.64
C GLY A 43 -13.61 -19.83 30.16
N SER A 44 -12.60 -19.19 29.58
CA SER A 44 -12.35 -19.27 28.13
C SER A 44 -11.28 -20.32 27.81
N GLN A 45 -11.69 -21.55 27.48
CA GLN A 45 -10.81 -22.48 26.78
C GLN A 45 -10.23 -21.77 25.55
N ARG A 46 -8.93 -21.44 25.59
CA ARG A 46 -8.24 -20.74 24.50
C ARG A 46 -8.17 -21.66 23.28
N GLN A 47 -8.99 -21.38 22.28
CA GLN A 47 -8.98 -22.12 21.02
C GLN A 47 -7.69 -21.78 20.26
N ALA A 48 -7.00 -22.81 19.75
CA ALA A 48 -5.85 -22.62 18.89
C ALA A 48 -6.26 -21.87 17.61
N LEU A 49 -5.42 -20.94 17.16
CA LEU A 49 -5.66 -20.20 15.92
C LEU A 49 -5.52 -21.14 14.72
N LEU A 50 -6.59 -21.32 13.96
CA LEU A 50 -6.58 -22.16 12.76
C LEU A 50 -5.74 -21.54 11.64
N PRO A 51 -5.02 -22.36 10.86
CA PRO A 51 -4.17 -21.85 9.80
C PRO A 51 -5.00 -21.38 8.62
N VAL A 52 -4.58 -20.28 8.01
CA VAL A 52 -5.22 -19.72 6.81
C VAL A 52 -4.80 -20.54 5.60
N TYR A 53 -5.76 -21.16 4.90
CA TYR A 53 -5.49 -21.80 3.62
C TYR A 53 -5.36 -20.74 2.51
N LEU A 54 -4.12 -20.40 2.18
CA LEU A 54 -3.79 -19.24 1.36
C LEU A 54 -4.37 -19.31 -0.06
N ASP A 55 -4.50 -20.49 -0.64
CA ASP A 55 -5.08 -20.67 -1.97
C ASP A 55 -6.55 -20.25 -2.04
N PHE A 56 -7.34 -20.61 -1.02
CA PHE A 56 -8.74 -20.19 -0.92
C PHE A 56 -8.85 -18.67 -0.76
N VAL A 57 -8.08 -18.10 0.18
CA VAL A 57 -8.09 -16.65 0.43
C VAL A 57 -7.61 -15.87 -0.78
N THR A 58 -6.57 -16.35 -1.47
CA THR A 58 -6.06 -15.71 -2.69
C THR A 58 -7.09 -15.75 -3.81
N ARG A 59 -7.80 -16.87 -4.00
CA ARG A 59 -8.90 -16.96 -4.98
C ARG A 59 -10.04 -16.00 -4.66
N LEU A 60 -10.39 -15.87 -3.39
CA LEU A 60 -11.41 -14.92 -2.91
C LEU A 60 -10.99 -13.47 -3.19
N GLN A 61 -9.76 -13.10 -2.82
CA GLN A 61 -9.24 -11.74 -2.95
C GLN A 61 -8.96 -11.32 -4.40
N LYS A 62 -8.75 -12.27 -5.33
CA LYS A 62 -8.61 -11.95 -6.77
C LYS A 62 -9.81 -11.16 -7.32
N SER A 63 -11.02 -11.44 -6.83
CA SER A 63 -12.24 -10.73 -7.24
C SER A 63 -12.27 -9.25 -6.80
N TRP A 64 -11.40 -8.84 -5.87
CA TRP A 64 -11.40 -7.49 -5.30
C TRP A 64 -10.61 -6.49 -6.14
N ALA A 65 -9.85 -6.97 -7.12
CA ALA A 65 -9.11 -6.14 -8.06
C ALA A 65 -10.06 -5.33 -8.98
N HIS A 66 -11.16 -5.96 -9.41
CA HIS A 66 -12.12 -5.39 -10.36
C HIS A 66 -13.56 -5.53 -9.83
N PRO A 67 -13.90 -4.81 -8.75
CA PRO A 67 -15.14 -5.06 -8.03
C PRO A 67 -16.41 -4.73 -8.83
N LYS A 68 -16.33 -3.87 -9.84
CA LYS A 68 -17.44 -3.55 -10.76
C LYS A 68 -17.70 -4.63 -11.81
N GLU A 69 -16.67 -5.38 -12.18
CA GLU A 69 -16.69 -6.42 -13.21
C GLU A 69 -16.91 -7.82 -12.64
N ALA A 70 -16.93 -7.94 -11.30
CA ALA A 70 -17.14 -9.18 -10.58
C ALA A 70 -18.51 -9.79 -10.93
N THR A 71 -18.50 -10.78 -11.82
CA THR A 71 -19.67 -11.57 -12.23
C THR A 71 -19.67 -12.92 -11.54
N ALA A 72 -20.86 -13.37 -11.12
CA ALA A 72 -21.03 -14.67 -10.47
C ALA A 72 -20.52 -15.79 -11.38
N ALA A 73 -19.81 -16.73 -10.77
CA ALA A 73 -19.36 -17.93 -11.47
C ALA A 73 -20.54 -18.70 -12.06
N ARG A 74 -20.32 -19.49 -13.11
CA ARG A 74 -21.25 -20.58 -13.46
C ARG A 74 -20.61 -21.87 -12.99
N SER A 75 -21.37 -22.67 -12.26
CA SER A 75 -20.94 -24.00 -11.81
C SER A 75 -22.14 -24.94 -11.85
N ALA A 76 -21.95 -26.10 -12.47
CA ALA A 76 -22.96 -27.17 -12.47
C ALA A 76 -23.29 -27.64 -11.05
N LEU A 77 -22.30 -27.59 -10.14
CA LEU A 77 -22.45 -27.94 -8.72
C LEU A 77 -23.39 -26.99 -7.95
N SER A 78 -23.78 -25.86 -8.55
CA SER A 78 -24.70 -24.90 -7.93
C SER A 78 -26.15 -25.06 -8.39
N ILE A 79 -26.46 -26.02 -9.26
CA ILE A 79 -27.82 -26.26 -9.75
C ILE A 79 -28.50 -27.17 -8.73
N LEU A 80 -29.47 -26.62 -8.00
CA LEU A 80 -30.28 -27.36 -7.02
C LEU A 80 -31.75 -27.32 -7.43
N GLU A 81 -32.42 -28.44 -7.32
CA GLU A 81 -33.87 -28.53 -7.44
C GLU A 81 -34.53 -27.77 -6.26
N GLY A 82 -35.63 -27.05 -6.52
CA GLY A 82 -36.35 -26.29 -5.49
C GLY A 82 -35.59 -25.10 -4.89
N ALA A 83 -34.44 -24.68 -5.45
CA ALA A 83 -33.62 -23.60 -4.88
C ALA A 83 -34.39 -22.28 -4.63
N ALA A 84 -35.36 -21.95 -5.49
CA ALA A 84 -36.17 -20.75 -5.35
C ALA A 84 -37.04 -20.74 -4.08
N GLU A 85 -37.55 -21.90 -3.66
CA GLU A 85 -38.41 -22.03 -2.48
C GLU A 85 -37.65 -21.76 -1.19
N HIS A 86 -36.34 -22.03 -1.20
CA HIS A 86 -35.44 -21.75 -0.08
C HIS A 86 -34.78 -20.37 -0.16
N GLY A 87 -35.22 -19.50 -1.07
CA GLY A 87 -34.61 -18.18 -1.30
C GLY A 87 -33.17 -18.27 -1.82
N LEU A 88 -32.76 -19.44 -2.31
CA LEU A 88 -31.44 -19.67 -2.88
C LEU A 88 -31.42 -19.40 -4.38
N ASP A 89 -32.53 -19.02 -5.00
CA ASP A 89 -32.58 -18.61 -6.41
C ASP A 89 -33.22 -17.23 -6.58
N GLY A 90 -32.65 -16.43 -7.50
CA GLY A 90 -33.07 -15.04 -7.74
C GLY A 90 -32.75 -14.03 -6.63
N VAL A 91 -33.19 -12.79 -6.80
CA VAL A 91 -33.14 -11.74 -5.76
C VAL A 91 -34.43 -11.79 -4.94
N SER A 92 -34.36 -11.65 -3.61
CA SER A 92 -35.55 -11.50 -2.77
C SER A 92 -36.44 -10.36 -3.28
N LYS A 93 -37.72 -10.64 -3.46
CA LYS A 93 -38.68 -9.66 -3.97
C LYS A 93 -39.10 -8.71 -2.84
N VAL A 94 -39.10 -7.41 -3.12
CA VAL A 94 -39.74 -6.43 -2.23
C VAL A 94 -41.25 -6.58 -2.41
N GLY A 95 -41.98 -6.77 -1.30
CA GLY A 95 -43.43 -6.85 -1.33
C GLY A 95 -44.06 -5.59 -1.94
N THR A 96 -45.13 -5.77 -2.71
CA THR A 96 -45.81 -4.68 -3.44
C THR A 96 -46.21 -3.52 -2.53
N THR A 97 -46.68 -3.80 -1.31
CA THR A 97 -47.02 -2.79 -0.29
C THR A 97 -45.85 -1.88 0.04
N PHE A 98 -44.68 -2.44 0.36
CA PHE A 98 -43.50 -1.66 0.71
C PHE A 98 -42.87 -0.95 -0.48
N ALA A 99 -42.97 -1.55 -1.68
CA ALA A 99 -42.54 -0.89 -2.91
C ALA A 99 -43.39 0.36 -3.20
N LEU A 100 -44.71 0.27 -3.03
CA LEU A 100 -45.64 1.40 -3.19
C LEU A 100 -45.39 2.49 -2.14
N LEU A 101 -45.21 2.12 -0.87
CA LEU A 101 -44.88 3.06 0.21
C LEU A 101 -43.56 3.80 -0.05
N ALA A 102 -42.58 3.14 -0.67
CA ALA A 102 -41.33 3.76 -1.06
C ALA A 102 -41.46 4.69 -2.28
N GLY A 103 -42.59 4.68 -2.99
CA GLY A 103 -42.83 5.44 -4.22
C GLY A 103 -42.35 4.75 -5.50
N ALA A 104 -42.19 3.42 -5.48
CA ALA A 104 -41.88 2.66 -6.68
C ALA A 104 -43.15 2.43 -7.53
N PRO A 105 -43.09 2.58 -8.87
CA PRO A 105 -44.25 2.38 -9.72
C PRO A 105 -44.71 0.91 -9.69
N PRO A 106 -46.02 0.64 -9.77
CA PRO A 106 -46.53 -0.73 -9.84
C PRO A 106 -46.04 -1.40 -11.12
N THR A 107 -45.25 -2.48 -10.99
CA THR A 107 -44.74 -3.25 -12.13
C THR A 107 -45.41 -4.61 -12.18
N SER A 108 -46.09 -4.92 -13.29
CA SER A 108 -46.82 -6.19 -13.48
C SER A 108 -45.93 -7.41 -13.73
N ASN A 109 -44.65 -7.23 -14.09
CA ASN A 109 -43.78 -8.36 -14.49
C ASN A 109 -42.27 -8.15 -14.32
N ARG A 110 -41.81 -7.09 -13.63
CA ARG A 110 -40.38 -6.82 -13.39
C ARG A 110 -40.10 -6.65 -11.89
N ALA A 111 -38.88 -6.99 -11.47
CA ALA A 111 -38.41 -6.70 -10.13
C ALA A 111 -38.53 -5.20 -9.83
N THR A 112 -39.20 -4.87 -8.73
CA THR A 112 -39.39 -3.51 -8.22
C THR A 112 -38.03 -2.85 -8.02
N ARG A 113 -37.82 -1.68 -8.61
CA ARG A 113 -36.57 -0.92 -8.48
C ARG A 113 -36.74 0.21 -7.47
N HIS A 114 -35.68 0.50 -6.73
CA HIS A 114 -35.69 1.64 -5.82
C HIS A 114 -36.00 2.95 -6.59
N PRO A 115 -36.87 3.84 -6.08
CA PRO A 115 -37.24 5.07 -6.79
C PRO A 115 -36.08 6.07 -6.92
N ASN A 116 -35.35 6.31 -5.83
CA ASN A 116 -34.15 7.16 -5.82
C ASN A 116 -33.02 6.58 -6.71
N LYS A 117 -32.54 7.38 -7.68
CA LYS A 117 -31.46 7.00 -8.61
C LYS A 117 -30.15 6.63 -7.90
N LYS A 118 -29.78 7.32 -6.81
CA LYS A 118 -28.55 7.03 -6.05
C LYS A 118 -28.67 5.69 -5.30
N CYS A 119 -29.84 5.43 -4.71
CA CYS A 119 -30.10 4.19 -4.01
C CYS A 119 -30.22 2.99 -4.96
N ARG A 120 -30.68 3.17 -6.21
CA ARG A 120 -30.73 2.10 -7.22
C ARG A 120 -29.39 1.41 -7.46
N THR A 121 -28.29 2.19 -7.49
CA THR A 121 -26.96 1.61 -7.68
C THR A 121 -26.57 0.75 -6.48
N ASN A 122 -26.84 1.24 -5.27
CA ASN A 122 -26.58 0.51 -4.03
C ASN A 122 -27.42 -0.76 -3.93
N ASP A 123 -28.73 -0.64 -4.18
CA ASP A 123 -29.69 -1.73 -4.22
C ASP A 123 -29.26 -2.82 -5.23
N GLY A 124 -28.79 -2.42 -6.42
CA GLY A 124 -28.24 -3.34 -7.41
C GLY A 124 -26.96 -4.05 -6.95
N LEU A 125 -26.08 -3.39 -6.20
CA LEU A 125 -24.87 -4.01 -5.63
C LEU A 125 -25.23 -5.01 -4.53
N VAL A 126 -26.17 -4.66 -3.65
CA VAL A 126 -26.66 -5.54 -2.58
C VAL A 126 -27.39 -6.74 -3.17
N ALA A 127 -28.22 -6.55 -4.20
CA ALA A 127 -28.92 -7.63 -4.89
C ALA A 127 -27.94 -8.61 -5.55
N LYS A 128 -26.90 -8.12 -6.22
CA LYS A 128 -25.83 -8.98 -6.77
C LYS A 128 -25.05 -9.71 -5.67
N ALA A 129 -24.81 -9.05 -4.54
CA ALA A 129 -24.11 -9.64 -3.41
C ALA A 129 -24.93 -10.78 -2.81
N TYR A 130 -26.25 -10.59 -2.69
CA TYR A 130 -27.20 -11.60 -2.27
C TYR A 130 -27.21 -12.78 -3.24
N GLN A 131 -27.34 -12.56 -4.56
CA GLN A 131 -27.30 -13.63 -5.57
C GLN A 131 -25.99 -14.44 -5.51
N SER A 132 -24.87 -13.75 -5.29
CA SER A 132 -23.57 -14.40 -5.11
C SER A 132 -23.59 -15.26 -3.84
N ILE A 133 -24.04 -14.73 -2.70
CA ILE A 133 -24.15 -15.51 -1.45
C ILE A 133 -25.07 -16.71 -1.63
N ALA A 134 -26.24 -16.53 -2.26
CA ALA A 134 -27.17 -17.61 -2.55
C ALA A 134 -26.50 -18.73 -3.37
N MET A 135 -25.73 -18.37 -4.41
CA MET A 135 -24.95 -19.35 -5.16
C MET A 135 -23.86 -20.03 -4.31
N ALA A 136 -23.19 -19.29 -3.43
CA ALA A 136 -22.23 -19.86 -2.49
C ALA A 136 -22.90 -20.86 -1.53
N SER A 137 -24.12 -20.58 -1.07
CA SER A 137 -24.91 -21.50 -0.26
C SER A 137 -25.31 -22.76 -1.04
N ARG A 138 -25.68 -22.64 -2.32
CA ARG A 138 -25.96 -23.80 -3.18
C ARG A 138 -24.73 -24.69 -3.35
N LEU A 139 -23.55 -24.09 -3.56
CA LEU A 139 -22.28 -24.82 -3.62
C LEU A 139 -21.92 -25.47 -2.28
N ALA A 140 -22.17 -24.78 -1.16
CA ALA A 140 -21.97 -25.33 0.18
C ALA A 140 -22.86 -26.56 0.42
N ASN A 141 -24.12 -26.52 -0.02
CA ASN A 141 -25.05 -27.65 0.07
C ASN A 141 -24.53 -28.87 -0.70
N THR A 142 -24.10 -28.69 -1.95
CA THR A 142 -23.53 -29.76 -2.76
C THR A 142 -22.25 -30.33 -2.13
N ASN A 143 -21.37 -29.46 -1.62
CA ASN A 143 -20.17 -29.90 -0.90
C ASN A 143 -20.53 -30.71 0.36
N ALA A 144 -21.52 -30.28 1.13
CA ALA A 144 -21.98 -30.99 2.32
C ALA A 144 -22.52 -32.39 1.97
N LEU A 145 -23.35 -32.48 0.91
CA LEU A 145 -23.85 -33.76 0.42
C LEU A 145 -22.71 -34.71 0.01
N LEU A 146 -21.74 -34.20 -0.75
CA LEU A 146 -20.57 -34.98 -1.17
C LEU A 146 -19.69 -35.41 0.00
N LEU A 147 -19.55 -34.58 1.04
CA LEU A 147 -18.80 -34.92 2.26
C LEU A 147 -19.50 -36.01 3.08
N VAL A 148 -20.83 -35.96 3.21
CA VAL A 148 -21.60 -37.03 3.85
C VAL A 148 -21.50 -38.33 3.04
N TYR A 149 -21.55 -38.23 1.71
CA TYR A 149 -21.34 -39.40 0.85
C TYR A 149 -19.92 -39.96 0.99
N LEU A 150 -18.89 -39.11 1.04
CA LEU A 150 -17.51 -39.53 1.30
C LEU A 150 -17.38 -40.26 2.64
N GLU A 151 -18.04 -39.78 3.69
CA GLU A 151 -18.08 -40.46 4.99
C GLU A 151 -18.66 -41.88 4.86
N SER A 152 -19.75 -42.04 4.11
CA SER A 152 -20.35 -43.37 3.88
C SER A 152 -19.40 -44.32 3.14
N LEU A 153 -18.69 -43.84 2.11
CA LEU A 153 -17.69 -44.61 1.38
C LEU A 153 -16.51 -45.01 2.26
N ILE A 154 -16.06 -44.13 3.18
CA ILE A 154 -14.99 -44.44 4.14
C ILE A 154 -15.44 -45.55 5.10
N ARG A 155 -16.66 -45.49 5.64
CA ARG A 155 -17.21 -46.53 6.52
C ARG A 155 -17.35 -47.88 5.80
N ASP A 156 -17.74 -47.86 4.53
CA ASP A 156 -17.80 -49.07 3.69
C ASP A 156 -16.40 -49.67 3.44
N LEU A 157 -15.39 -48.83 3.22
CA LEU A 157 -13.99 -49.26 3.10
C LEU A 157 -13.48 -49.91 4.39
N GLU A 158 -13.79 -49.32 5.55
CA GLU A 158 -13.41 -49.86 6.87
C GLU A 158 -14.08 -51.21 7.17
N SER A 159 -15.35 -51.38 6.78
CA SER A 159 -16.12 -52.59 7.08
C SER A 159 -15.88 -53.75 6.11
N LYS A 160 -15.68 -53.47 4.81
CA LYS A 160 -15.60 -54.49 3.76
C LYS A 160 -14.18 -54.71 3.22
N GLY A 161 -13.25 -53.79 3.48
CA GLY A 161 -11.84 -53.89 3.06
C GLY A 161 -11.60 -53.89 1.54
N SER A 162 -12.61 -53.58 0.71
CA SER A 162 -12.46 -53.54 -0.75
C SER A 162 -11.93 -52.18 -1.22
N ALA A 163 -10.79 -52.19 -1.91
CA ALA A 163 -10.20 -51.01 -2.53
C ALA A 163 -10.99 -50.46 -3.74
N ASP A 164 -12.09 -51.11 -4.14
CA ASP A 164 -12.92 -50.72 -5.29
C ASP A 164 -13.50 -49.31 -5.18
N HIS A 165 -13.69 -48.81 -3.95
CA HIS A 165 -14.25 -47.47 -3.69
C HIS A 165 -13.20 -46.33 -3.73
N LEU A 166 -11.90 -46.64 -3.76
CA LEU A 166 -10.84 -45.62 -3.71
C LEU A 166 -10.87 -44.62 -4.89
N PRO A 167 -11.07 -45.04 -6.16
CA PRO A 167 -11.21 -44.10 -7.29
C PRO A 167 -12.42 -43.18 -7.15
N GLU A 168 -13.53 -43.69 -6.60
CA GLU A 168 -14.75 -42.94 -6.36
C GLU A 168 -14.55 -41.90 -5.25
N MET A 169 -13.90 -42.28 -4.15
CA MET A 169 -13.52 -41.36 -3.07
C MET A 169 -12.64 -40.21 -3.57
N ILE A 170 -11.62 -40.50 -4.38
CA ILE A 170 -10.75 -39.47 -4.98
C ILE A 170 -11.59 -38.51 -5.83
N LYS A 171 -12.49 -39.02 -6.66
CA LYS A 171 -13.37 -38.21 -7.50
C LYS A 171 -14.31 -37.32 -6.68
N VAL A 172 -14.85 -37.84 -5.57
CA VAL A 172 -15.69 -37.06 -4.65
C VAL A 172 -14.87 -35.93 -4.02
N VAL A 173 -13.68 -36.22 -3.51
CA VAL A 173 -12.77 -35.22 -2.93
C VAL A 173 -12.40 -34.14 -3.94
N ASP A 174 -12.02 -34.52 -5.16
CA ASP A 174 -11.71 -33.58 -6.25
C ASP A 174 -12.92 -32.67 -6.56
N THR A 175 -14.12 -33.22 -6.56
CA THR A 175 -15.35 -32.47 -6.81
C THR A 175 -15.62 -31.47 -5.67
N VAL A 176 -15.41 -31.86 -4.41
CA VAL A 176 -15.52 -30.97 -3.24
C VAL A 176 -14.49 -29.84 -3.32
N ILE A 177 -13.24 -30.12 -3.72
CA ILE A 177 -12.20 -29.10 -3.91
C ILE A 177 -12.59 -28.10 -5.00
N GLN A 178 -13.12 -28.59 -6.14
CA GLN A 178 -13.62 -27.72 -7.21
C GLN A 178 -14.83 -26.88 -6.76
N GLY A 179 -15.72 -27.47 -5.95
CA GLY A 179 -16.85 -26.79 -5.32
C GLY A 179 -16.40 -25.68 -4.38
N ALA A 180 -15.48 -25.97 -3.45
CA ALA A 180 -14.89 -25.01 -2.51
C ALA A 180 -14.16 -23.87 -3.24
N SER A 181 -13.43 -24.18 -4.31
CA SER A 181 -12.81 -23.17 -5.18
C SER A 181 -13.85 -22.25 -5.83
N SER A 182 -14.92 -22.82 -6.37
CA SER A 182 -16.00 -22.04 -6.99
C SER A 182 -16.70 -21.16 -5.96
N GLN A 183 -16.90 -21.69 -4.75
CA GLN A 183 -17.50 -20.99 -3.62
C GLN A 183 -16.61 -19.81 -3.19
N ALA A 184 -15.29 -19.99 -3.10
CA ALA A 184 -14.34 -18.92 -2.78
C ALA A 184 -14.48 -17.71 -3.72
N ARG A 185 -14.58 -17.97 -5.04
CA ARG A 185 -14.72 -16.91 -6.06
C ARG A 185 -16.03 -16.15 -5.91
N VAL A 186 -17.13 -16.88 -5.67
CA VAL A 186 -18.45 -16.29 -5.51
C VAL A 186 -18.56 -15.47 -4.22
N LEU A 187 -18.02 -15.98 -3.10
CA LEU A 187 -17.91 -15.22 -1.85
C LEU A 187 -17.05 -13.96 -2.03
N GLY A 188 -15.93 -14.08 -2.74
CA GLY A 188 -15.06 -12.94 -3.08
C GLY A 188 -15.79 -11.85 -3.85
N ASN A 189 -16.58 -12.23 -4.85
CA ASN A 189 -17.42 -11.29 -5.60
C ASN A 189 -18.46 -10.60 -4.70
N SER A 190 -19.12 -11.35 -3.81
CA SER A 190 -20.11 -10.78 -2.89
C SER A 190 -19.48 -9.74 -1.95
N MET A 191 -18.35 -10.09 -1.33
CA MET A 191 -17.62 -9.18 -0.46
C MET A 191 -17.15 -7.92 -1.19
N ALA A 192 -16.72 -8.04 -2.45
CA ALA A 192 -16.38 -6.91 -3.29
C ALA A 192 -17.61 -6.01 -3.54
N GLN A 193 -18.75 -6.59 -3.89
CA GLN A 193 -20.00 -5.87 -4.15
C GLN A 193 -20.53 -5.16 -2.91
N LEU A 194 -20.46 -5.79 -1.73
CA LEU A 194 -20.82 -5.16 -0.45
C LEU A 194 -19.87 -4.01 -0.08
N ASN A 195 -18.57 -4.18 -0.26
CA ASN A 195 -17.61 -3.08 -0.07
C ASN A 195 -17.88 -1.93 -1.03
N MET A 196 -18.26 -2.21 -2.28
CA MET A 196 -18.66 -1.17 -3.22
C MET A 196 -19.94 -0.46 -2.80
N ALA A 197 -20.92 -1.19 -2.26
CA ALA A 197 -22.14 -0.62 -1.69
C ALA A 197 -21.78 0.35 -0.54
N TRP A 198 -20.89 -0.07 0.38
CA TRP A 198 -20.38 0.79 1.44
C TRP A 198 -19.67 2.05 0.90
N ARG A 199 -18.75 1.90 -0.06
CA ARG A 199 -18.11 3.07 -0.71
C ARG A 199 -19.16 4.03 -1.29
N HIS A 200 -20.18 3.50 -1.97
CA HIS A 200 -21.25 4.31 -2.54
C HIS A 200 -22.03 5.09 -1.47
N VAL A 201 -22.36 4.48 -0.34
CA VAL A 201 -23.06 5.14 0.78
C VAL A 201 -22.23 6.30 1.32
N TRP A 202 -20.95 6.05 1.67
CA TRP A 202 -20.05 7.09 2.18
C TRP A 202 -19.81 8.22 1.16
N LEU A 203 -19.60 7.88 -0.11
CA LEU A 203 -19.43 8.88 -1.17
C LEU A 203 -20.73 9.63 -1.49
N SER A 204 -21.90 9.08 -1.18
CA SER A 204 -23.17 9.79 -1.39
C SER A 204 -23.33 10.97 -0.44
N GLN A 205 -22.72 10.86 0.75
CA GLN A 205 -22.72 11.89 1.80
C GLN A 205 -21.53 12.87 1.65
N SER A 206 -20.55 12.56 0.81
CA SER A 206 -19.39 13.44 0.61
C SER A 206 -19.68 14.59 -0.36
N GLY A 207 -19.07 15.75 -0.08
CA GLY A 207 -19.04 16.93 -0.97
C GLY A 207 -18.08 16.80 -2.17
N LEU A 208 -17.62 15.58 -2.48
CA LEU A 208 -16.74 15.32 -3.61
C LEU A 208 -17.48 15.49 -4.94
N SER A 209 -16.75 15.81 -6.01
CA SER A 209 -17.34 15.84 -7.35
C SER A 209 -17.52 14.43 -7.91
N ASP A 210 -18.42 14.27 -8.88
CA ASP A 210 -18.70 12.95 -9.47
C ASP A 210 -17.47 12.30 -10.11
N VAL A 211 -16.53 13.10 -10.64
CA VAL A 211 -15.25 12.62 -11.17
C VAL A 211 -14.36 12.04 -10.06
N ASP A 212 -14.29 12.72 -8.92
CA ASP A 212 -13.52 12.25 -7.76
C ASP A 212 -14.13 10.96 -7.19
N LYS A 213 -15.47 10.91 -7.11
CA LYS A 213 -16.22 9.71 -6.69
C LYS A 213 -15.96 8.55 -7.64
N ALA A 214 -16.01 8.78 -8.95
CA ALA A 214 -15.74 7.76 -9.95
C ALA A 214 -14.32 7.18 -9.80
N ALA A 215 -13.30 8.03 -9.65
CA ALA A 215 -11.92 7.59 -9.45
C ALA A 215 -11.75 6.69 -8.22
N VAL A 216 -12.39 7.06 -7.10
CA VAL A 216 -12.39 6.25 -5.87
C VAL A 216 -13.12 4.91 -6.07
N LEU A 217 -14.23 4.91 -6.81
CA LEU A 217 -15.00 3.70 -7.07
C LEU A 217 -14.31 2.72 -8.04
N GLU A 218 -13.42 3.20 -8.91
CA GLU A 218 -12.61 2.35 -9.81
C GLU A 218 -11.38 1.73 -9.11
N ALA A 219 -10.95 2.30 -7.98
CA ALA A 219 -9.78 1.78 -7.27
C ALA A 219 -10.04 0.36 -6.73
N ALA A 220 -9.05 -0.53 -6.84
CA ALA A 220 -9.13 -1.87 -6.26
C ALA A 220 -9.39 -1.81 -4.74
N ILE A 221 -10.07 -2.82 -4.20
CA ILE A 221 -10.34 -2.91 -2.76
C ILE A 221 -9.11 -3.46 -2.05
N THR A 222 -8.68 -2.79 -0.98
CA THR A 222 -7.63 -3.30 -0.09
C THR A 222 -8.29 -4.16 0.99
N PRO A 223 -7.82 -5.39 1.22
CA PRO A 223 -8.40 -6.21 2.26
C PRO A 223 -8.35 -5.58 3.65
N GLY A 224 -9.51 -5.59 4.34
CA GLY A 224 -9.68 -4.99 5.66
C GLY A 224 -10.15 -3.54 5.64
N ASP A 225 -10.06 -2.84 4.50
CA ASP A 225 -10.41 -1.42 4.41
C ASP A 225 -11.56 -1.17 3.43
N VAL A 226 -12.48 -0.26 3.79
CA VAL A 226 -13.54 0.19 2.86
C VAL A 226 -12.93 1.00 1.71
N PHE A 227 -12.05 1.96 1.99
CA PHE A 227 -11.38 2.77 0.95
C PHE A 227 -9.92 2.34 0.78
N GLY A 228 -9.14 2.30 1.86
CA GLY A 228 -7.75 1.85 1.85
C GLY A 228 -6.82 2.76 1.03
N PRO A 229 -5.51 2.47 1.03
CA PRO A 229 -4.49 3.34 0.44
C PRO A 229 -4.67 3.53 -1.07
N LYS A 230 -5.17 2.53 -1.79
CA LYS A 230 -5.41 2.62 -3.24
C LYS A 230 -6.47 3.66 -3.58
N ALA A 231 -7.58 3.69 -2.85
CA ALA A 231 -8.61 4.71 -3.05
C ALA A 231 -8.12 6.11 -2.69
N GLU A 232 -7.36 6.25 -1.61
CA GLU A 232 -6.74 7.52 -1.22
C GLU A 232 -5.80 8.05 -2.32
N THR A 233 -4.94 7.18 -2.86
CA THR A 233 -4.06 7.57 -3.97
C THR A 233 -4.84 7.96 -5.22
N ALA A 234 -5.94 7.27 -5.53
CA ALA A 234 -6.80 7.60 -6.67
C ALA A 234 -7.48 8.97 -6.49
N LEU A 235 -7.95 9.27 -5.26
CA LEU A 235 -8.52 10.58 -4.93
C LEU A 235 -7.49 11.71 -5.05
N ASP A 236 -6.30 11.50 -4.47
CA ASP A 236 -5.19 12.46 -4.55
C ASP A 236 -4.80 12.76 -6.00
N GLU A 237 -4.74 11.72 -6.84
CA GLU A 237 -4.43 11.88 -8.26
C GLU A 237 -5.54 12.65 -8.98
N ALA A 238 -6.81 12.28 -8.79
CA ALA A 238 -7.95 12.98 -9.37
C ALA A 238 -7.97 14.48 -9.00
N GLN A 239 -7.73 14.81 -7.73
CA GLN A 239 -7.67 16.20 -7.26
C GLN A 239 -6.49 16.99 -7.85
N LYS A 240 -5.33 16.36 -8.02
CA LYS A 240 -4.17 16.96 -8.71
C LYS A 240 -4.48 17.26 -10.17
N TYR A 241 -5.11 16.33 -10.87
CA TYR A 241 -5.54 16.52 -12.26
C TYR A 241 -6.56 17.65 -12.37
N LYS A 242 -7.58 17.67 -11.51
CA LYS A 242 -8.58 18.73 -11.44
C LYS A 242 -7.98 20.12 -11.20
N SER A 243 -6.98 20.21 -10.33
CA SER A 243 -6.28 21.47 -10.04
C SER A 243 -5.49 21.97 -11.26
N LYS A 244 -4.81 21.07 -11.97
CA LYS A 244 -4.09 21.41 -13.21
C LYS A 244 -5.04 21.80 -14.34
N TRP A 245 -6.15 21.08 -14.48
CA TRP A 245 -7.22 21.42 -15.42
C TRP A 245 -7.77 22.83 -15.17
N ARG A 246 -7.97 23.22 -13.90
CA ARG A 246 -8.42 24.56 -13.54
C ARG A 246 -7.50 25.65 -14.10
N VAL A 247 -6.19 25.49 -13.98
CA VAL A 247 -5.21 26.43 -14.52
C VAL A 247 -5.32 26.54 -16.04
N PHE A 248 -5.47 25.42 -16.76
CA PHE A 248 -5.70 25.44 -18.20
C PHE A 248 -7.00 26.15 -18.57
N ARG A 249 -8.09 25.82 -17.87
CA ARG A 249 -9.39 26.45 -18.07
C ARG A 249 -9.34 27.96 -17.88
N ASP A 250 -8.67 28.41 -16.82
CA ASP A 250 -8.55 29.83 -16.52
C ASP A 250 -7.64 30.54 -17.55
N TRP A 251 -6.58 29.87 -18.04
CA TRP A 251 -5.77 30.37 -19.14
C TRP A 251 -6.57 30.50 -20.46
N CYS A 252 -7.42 29.52 -20.78
CA CYS A 252 -8.30 29.58 -21.95
C CYS A 252 -9.32 30.71 -21.85
N ARG A 253 -9.88 30.96 -20.65
CA ARG A 253 -10.77 32.11 -20.40
C ARG A 253 -10.10 33.43 -20.70
N VAL A 254 -8.86 33.63 -20.25
CA VAL A 254 -8.08 34.86 -20.55
C VAL A 254 -7.81 35.02 -22.05
N LYS A 255 -7.66 33.92 -22.78
CA LYS A 255 -7.42 33.92 -24.23
C LYS A 255 -8.70 33.86 -25.07
N ASN A 256 -9.87 33.94 -24.44
CA ASN A 256 -11.18 33.81 -25.06
C ASN A 256 -11.30 32.55 -25.95
N LYS A 257 -10.87 31.40 -25.42
CA LYS A 257 -10.98 30.09 -26.05
C LYS A 257 -11.84 29.16 -25.19
N ASP A 258 -12.57 28.26 -25.84
CA ASP A 258 -13.30 27.21 -25.14
C ASP A 258 -12.29 26.17 -24.59
N PRO A 259 -12.28 25.89 -23.28
CA PRO A 259 -11.37 24.91 -22.69
C PRO A 259 -11.78 23.45 -22.96
N LEU A 260 -13.05 23.15 -23.26
CA LEU A 260 -13.54 21.78 -23.46
C LEU A 260 -13.34 21.32 -24.91
N ILE A 261 -13.53 22.24 -25.85
CA ILE A 261 -13.50 21.99 -27.28
C ILE A 261 -12.57 23.03 -27.92
N CYS A 262 -11.28 22.73 -27.99
CA CYS A 262 -10.32 23.55 -28.73
C CYS A 262 -9.38 22.72 -29.61
N HIS A 263 -8.86 23.38 -30.63
CA HIS A 263 -7.86 22.77 -31.51
C HIS A 263 -6.58 22.45 -30.73
N ILE A 264 -5.87 21.39 -31.12
CA ILE A 264 -4.63 20.96 -30.47
C ILE A 264 -3.60 22.11 -30.38
N ALA A 265 -3.59 23.02 -31.37
CA ALA A 265 -2.74 24.22 -31.38
C ALA A 265 -2.93 25.12 -30.13
N VAL A 266 -4.15 25.23 -29.60
CA VAL A 266 -4.45 26.01 -28.38
C VAL A 266 -3.82 25.34 -27.17
N ILE A 267 -3.95 24.02 -27.06
CA ILE A 267 -3.34 23.22 -26.00
C ILE A 267 -1.81 23.35 -26.06
N LEU A 268 -1.21 23.24 -27.26
CA LEU A 268 0.24 23.42 -27.43
C LEU A 268 0.69 24.84 -27.07
N SER A 269 -0.11 25.86 -27.38
CA SER A 269 0.16 27.25 -26.98
C SER A 269 0.17 27.41 -25.46
N PHE A 270 -0.74 26.73 -24.75
CA PHE A 270 -0.72 26.67 -23.29
C PHE A 270 0.52 25.94 -22.77
N LEU A 271 0.89 24.78 -23.34
CA LEU A 271 2.10 24.07 -22.93
C LEU A 271 3.37 24.89 -23.20
N GLN A 272 3.40 25.66 -24.29
CA GLN A 272 4.46 26.61 -24.61
C GLN A 272 4.52 27.73 -23.58
N HIS A 273 3.37 28.28 -23.17
CA HIS A 273 3.31 29.26 -22.08
C HIS A 273 3.90 28.70 -20.78
N LEU A 274 3.56 27.45 -20.40
CA LEU A 274 4.16 26.80 -19.23
C LEU A 274 5.68 26.59 -19.37
N PHE A 275 6.16 26.28 -20.56
CA PHE A 275 7.59 26.12 -20.83
C PHE A 275 8.35 27.44 -20.68
N VAL A 276 7.79 28.54 -21.20
CA VAL A 276 8.31 29.90 -21.07
C VAL A 276 8.35 30.34 -19.61
N LEU A 277 7.34 29.97 -18.81
CA LEU A 277 7.33 30.17 -17.35
C LEU A 277 8.37 29.31 -16.58
N GLY A 278 9.23 28.58 -17.26
CA GLY A 278 10.30 27.82 -16.61
C GLY A 278 9.85 26.47 -16.03
N ARG A 279 8.63 25.98 -16.33
CA ARG A 279 8.14 24.71 -15.76
C ARG A 279 8.93 23.52 -16.32
N ALA A 280 9.14 22.50 -15.48
CA ALA A 280 9.82 21.28 -15.87
C ALA A 280 8.96 20.43 -16.82
N GLU A 281 9.61 19.64 -17.69
CA GLU A 281 8.94 18.76 -18.67
C GLU A 281 7.94 17.80 -18.01
N SER A 282 8.29 17.21 -16.88
CA SER A 282 7.40 16.33 -16.09
C SER A 282 6.13 17.04 -15.62
N THR A 283 6.24 18.34 -15.30
CA THR A 283 5.11 19.15 -14.87
C THR A 283 4.21 19.49 -16.05
N ILE A 284 4.79 19.89 -17.19
CA ILE A 284 4.09 20.19 -18.44
C ILE A 284 3.34 18.95 -18.94
N ARG A 285 4.00 17.78 -18.94
CA ARG A 285 3.38 16.49 -19.24
C ARG A 285 2.20 16.20 -18.31
N GLY A 286 2.36 16.51 -17.02
CA GLY A 286 1.28 16.39 -16.03
C GLY A 286 0.08 17.31 -16.30
N TYR A 287 0.29 18.50 -16.87
CA TYR A 287 -0.79 19.39 -17.33
C TYR A 287 -1.48 18.83 -18.57
N LEU A 288 -0.72 18.35 -19.57
CA LEU A 288 -1.28 17.73 -20.77
C LEU A 288 -2.15 16.50 -20.42
N ALA A 289 -1.70 15.66 -19.49
CA ALA A 289 -2.48 14.53 -19.01
C ALA A 289 -3.80 14.99 -18.35
N ALA A 290 -3.78 16.08 -17.58
CA ALA A 290 -5.00 16.66 -17.00
C ALA A 290 -5.98 17.17 -18.06
N VAL A 291 -5.47 17.86 -19.08
CA VAL A 291 -6.28 18.30 -20.22
C VAL A 291 -6.89 17.09 -20.92
N SER A 292 -6.12 16.03 -21.13
CA SER A 292 -6.58 14.82 -21.81
C SER A 292 -7.69 14.05 -21.09
N THR A 293 -7.85 14.24 -19.77
CA THR A 293 -8.93 13.58 -19.01
C THR A 293 -10.30 14.24 -19.17
N VAL A 294 -10.35 15.51 -19.58
CA VAL A 294 -11.59 16.31 -19.60
C VAL A 294 -11.91 16.85 -21.00
N HIS A 295 -10.89 17.20 -21.77
CA HIS A 295 -11.03 17.77 -23.10
C HIS A 295 -11.56 16.72 -24.10
N ASP A 296 -12.37 17.17 -25.06
CA ASP A 296 -12.87 16.31 -26.14
C ASP A 296 -11.74 15.81 -27.05
N LYS A 297 -12.05 14.83 -27.91
CA LYS A 297 -11.06 14.31 -28.85
C LYS A 297 -10.69 15.38 -29.89
N CYS A 298 -9.39 15.66 -30.03
CA CYS A 298 -8.85 16.46 -31.12
C CYS A 298 -8.61 15.52 -32.31
N GLU A 299 -9.34 15.71 -33.41
CA GLU A 299 -9.19 14.88 -34.62
C GLU A 299 -9.35 13.37 -34.33
N GLY A 300 -10.27 13.02 -33.41
CA GLY A 300 -10.52 11.63 -33.01
C GLY A 300 -9.54 11.05 -31.99
N LEU A 301 -8.48 11.79 -31.61
CA LEU A 301 -7.48 11.38 -30.62
C LEU A 301 -7.58 12.21 -29.33
N SER A 302 -7.18 11.64 -28.19
CA SER A 302 -7.04 12.44 -26.97
C SER A 302 -5.84 13.40 -27.11
N PRO A 303 -5.89 14.60 -26.51
CA PRO A 303 -4.80 15.58 -26.60
C PRO A 303 -3.41 15.01 -26.26
N GLY A 304 -3.35 14.11 -25.27
CA GLY A 304 -2.11 13.46 -24.83
C GLY A 304 -1.58 12.39 -25.78
N ALA A 305 -2.47 11.76 -26.57
CA ALA A 305 -2.10 10.79 -27.60
C ALA A 305 -1.79 11.45 -28.95
N HIS A 306 -2.10 12.73 -29.11
CA HIS A 306 -1.91 13.45 -30.36
C HIS A 306 -0.41 13.53 -30.76
N PRO A 307 -0.04 13.22 -32.03
CA PRO A 307 1.36 13.23 -32.48
C PRO A 307 2.10 14.54 -32.20
N LEU A 308 1.44 15.69 -32.47
CA LEU A 308 2.01 17.02 -32.19
C LEU A 308 2.33 17.24 -30.71
N ALA A 309 1.51 16.73 -29.79
CA ALA A 309 1.77 16.87 -28.36
C ALA A 309 2.98 16.03 -27.91
N SER A 310 3.13 14.82 -28.46
CA SER A 310 4.30 13.98 -28.25
C SER A 310 5.58 14.62 -28.82
N GLN A 311 5.51 15.20 -30.02
CA GLN A 311 6.61 15.93 -30.63
C GLN A 311 6.98 17.19 -29.83
N PHE A 312 5.98 17.93 -29.34
CA PHE A 312 6.20 19.10 -28.49
C PHE A 312 6.92 18.74 -27.19
N LEU A 313 6.46 17.71 -26.47
CA LEU A 313 7.12 17.26 -25.22
C LEU A 313 8.54 16.77 -25.48
N ARG A 314 8.77 16.10 -26.61
CA ARG A 314 10.12 15.75 -27.06
C ARG A 314 10.97 17.01 -27.25
N GLY A 315 10.45 18.02 -27.96
CA GLY A 315 11.10 19.32 -28.15
C GLY A 315 11.43 20.04 -26.84
N VAL A 316 10.50 20.06 -25.88
CA VAL A 316 10.72 20.60 -24.53
C VAL A 316 11.90 19.92 -23.84
N ARG A 317 11.96 18.58 -23.91
CA ARG A 317 13.05 17.79 -23.33
C ARG A 317 14.40 18.06 -24.00
N TRP A 318 14.43 18.26 -25.31
CA TRP A 318 15.66 18.62 -26.02
C TRP A 318 16.14 20.03 -25.67
N ARG A 319 15.23 21.00 -25.59
CA ARG A 319 15.56 22.40 -25.28
C ARG A 319 15.99 22.60 -23.83
N ARG A 320 15.36 21.88 -22.90
CA ARG A 320 15.70 21.91 -21.47
C ARG A 320 15.80 20.47 -20.95
N PRO A 321 16.92 19.78 -21.21
CA PRO A 321 17.11 18.42 -20.71
C PRO A 321 17.07 18.43 -19.18
N PRO A 322 16.50 17.38 -18.54
CA PRO A 322 16.53 17.26 -17.09
C PRO A 322 17.97 17.29 -16.60
N GLN A 323 18.35 18.33 -15.86
CA GLN A 323 19.67 18.42 -15.25
C GLN A 323 19.70 17.53 -14.01
N LYS A 324 20.64 16.58 -13.99
CA LYS A 324 20.94 15.79 -12.80
C LYS A 324 22.03 16.51 -12.02
N HIS A 325 21.78 16.80 -10.76
CA HIS A 325 22.83 17.21 -9.84
C HIS A 325 23.69 15.97 -9.53
N LEU A 326 24.92 15.96 -10.05
CA LEU A 326 25.86 14.86 -9.85
C LEU A 326 26.67 15.03 -8.57
N LEU A 327 26.90 16.26 -8.12
CA LEU A 327 27.63 16.54 -6.90
C LEU A 327 26.67 16.60 -5.71
N PRO A 328 27.13 16.18 -4.52
CA PRO A 328 26.33 16.35 -3.31
C PRO A 328 26.12 17.84 -3.05
N PRO A 329 24.87 18.30 -2.81
CA PRO A 329 24.62 19.70 -2.49
C PRO A 329 25.21 20.12 -1.15
N TRP A 330 25.51 19.17 -0.25
CA TRP A 330 26.07 19.40 1.07
C TRP A 330 26.91 18.19 1.51
N ASP A 331 27.79 18.39 2.49
CA ASP A 331 28.72 17.39 3.03
C ASP A 331 28.12 16.69 4.25
N LEU A 332 28.00 15.37 4.15
CA LEU A 332 27.50 14.53 5.22
C LEU A 332 28.38 14.54 6.46
N GLN A 333 29.70 14.64 6.32
CA GLN A 333 30.62 14.58 7.45
C GLN A 333 30.53 15.83 8.33
N VAL A 334 30.34 17.00 7.73
CA VAL A 334 30.13 18.26 8.45
C VAL A 334 28.90 18.15 9.35
N VAL A 335 27.78 17.68 8.81
CA VAL A 335 26.52 17.53 9.55
C VAL A 335 26.63 16.48 10.66
N LEU A 336 27.25 15.33 10.38
CA LEU A 336 27.45 14.29 11.40
C LEU A 336 28.40 14.73 12.52
N GLY A 337 29.46 15.46 12.18
CA GLY A 337 30.38 16.02 13.17
C GLY A 337 29.68 17.01 14.10
N ALA A 338 28.88 17.91 13.54
CA ALA A 338 28.12 18.91 14.29
C ALA A 338 27.04 18.28 15.20
N LEU A 339 26.41 17.16 14.79
CA LEU A 339 25.43 16.44 15.62
C LEU A 339 26.01 15.81 16.90
N CYS A 340 27.33 15.68 16.98
CA CYS A 340 28.06 15.20 18.15
C CYS A 340 28.45 16.33 19.12
N LEU A 341 28.15 17.58 18.80
CA LEU A 341 28.53 18.78 19.54
C LEU A 341 27.28 19.53 20.06
N PRO A 342 27.44 20.51 20.98
CA PRO A 342 26.35 21.43 21.34
C PRO A 342 25.80 22.13 20.08
N PRO A 343 24.48 22.32 19.95
CA PRO A 343 23.42 22.13 20.96
C PRO A 343 22.79 20.72 20.98
N PHE A 344 23.31 19.76 20.18
CA PHE A 344 22.71 18.43 20.00
C PHE A 344 23.20 17.36 20.99
N GLU A 345 24.26 17.68 21.72
CA GLU A 345 24.77 16.91 22.86
C GLU A 345 25.09 17.87 24.03
N PRO A 346 24.83 17.47 25.29
CA PRO A 346 24.29 16.18 25.70
C PRO A 346 22.76 16.06 25.55
N LEU A 347 22.26 14.84 25.27
CA LEU A 347 20.81 14.57 25.12
C LEU A 347 19.96 14.84 26.38
N SER A 348 20.57 14.99 27.55
CA SER A 348 19.87 15.30 28.81
C SER A 348 19.36 16.74 28.88
N SER A 349 19.98 17.67 28.13
CA SER A 349 19.67 19.11 28.16
C SER A 349 19.12 19.65 26.83
N ILE A 350 18.87 18.78 25.85
CA ILE A 350 18.45 19.19 24.50
C ILE A 350 16.98 19.57 24.46
N ASP A 351 16.65 20.63 23.71
CA ASP A 351 15.27 20.99 23.41
C ASP A 351 14.56 19.90 22.58
N LEU A 352 13.28 19.66 22.86
CA LEU A 352 12.47 18.63 22.18
C LEU A 352 12.44 18.83 20.67
N ARG A 353 12.47 20.09 20.20
CA ARG A 353 12.55 20.41 18.77
C ARG A 353 13.83 19.88 18.13
N LEU A 354 14.99 20.18 18.72
CA LEU A 354 16.30 19.77 18.20
C LEU A 354 16.46 18.25 18.30
N LEU A 355 15.93 17.64 19.37
CA LEU A 355 15.86 16.18 19.49
C LEU A 355 15.03 15.57 18.35
N CYS A 356 13.82 16.08 18.09
CA CYS A 356 12.99 15.63 16.96
C CYS A 356 13.73 15.72 15.62
N TRP A 357 14.45 16.83 15.38
CA TRP A 357 15.22 17.03 14.16
C TRP A 357 16.37 16.01 14.03
N LYS A 358 17.16 15.83 15.10
CA LYS A 358 18.25 14.84 15.15
C LYS A 358 17.74 13.42 14.90
N THR A 359 16.67 13.02 15.57
CA THR A 359 16.10 11.67 15.41
C THR A 359 15.55 11.47 13.99
N LEU A 360 14.88 12.48 13.41
CA LEU A 360 14.39 12.44 12.04
C LEU A 360 15.53 12.33 11.01
N PHE A 361 16.59 13.12 11.17
CA PHE A 361 17.75 13.10 10.27
C PHE A 361 18.47 11.75 10.32
N LEU A 362 18.72 11.21 11.52
CA LEU A 362 19.37 9.91 11.68
C LEU A 362 18.52 8.76 11.12
N PHE A 363 17.19 8.81 11.31
CA PHE A 363 16.28 7.80 10.73
C PHE A 363 16.13 7.90 9.21
N SER A 364 16.41 9.08 8.63
CA SER A 364 16.35 9.28 7.17
C SER A 364 17.49 8.59 6.40
N ARG A 365 18.50 8.06 7.10
CA ARG A 365 19.60 7.27 6.52
C ARG A 365 19.18 5.80 6.36
N PRO A 366 19.71 5.08 5.35
CA PRO A 366 19.57 3.64 5.27
C PRO A 366 20.22 2.99 6.49
N ASN A 367 19.45 2.22 7.25
CA ASN A 367 19.94 1.48 8.42
C ASN A 367 20.45 0.11 7.95
N GLY A 368 21.66 -0.26 8.38
CA GLY A 368 22.22 -1.60 8.17
C GLY A 368 21.85 -2.51 9.35
N PHE A 369 21.68 -3.80 9.06
CA PHE A 369 21.25 -4.82 10.01
C PHE A 369 22.45 -5.42 10.79
N ARG A 370 22.61 -5.16 12.10
CA ARG A 370 23.11 -6.07 13.17
C ARG A 370 22.90 -5.58 14.62
N ASP A 371 22.21 -6.44 15.39
CA ASP A 371 22.02 -6.68 16.84
C ASP A 371 21.80 -5.54 17.88
N ARG A 372 20.83 -5.77 18.80
CA ARG A 372 20.14 -4.85 19.77
C ARG A 372 19.08 -3.93 19.16
N MET A 373 17.82 -4.34 19.28
CA MET A 373 16.74 -4.00 18.32
C MET A 373 15.63 -3.07 18.86
N VAL A 374 15.14 -2.17 18.01
CA VAL A 374 13.81 -1.55 18.11
C VAL A 374 13.01 -1.94 16.87
N GLN A 375 11.88 -2.63 17.06
CA GLN A 375 10.98 -3.02 15.97
C GLN A 375 9.94 -1.94 15.72
N PHE A 376 9.86 -1.47 14.48
CA PHE A 376 8.75 -0.66 13.98
C PHE A 376 7.93 -1.50 13.02
N LEU A 377 6.62 -1.57 13.25
CA LEU A 377 5.72 -1.96 12.17
C LEU A 377 5.37 -0.67 11.39
N PRO A 378 5.61 -0.63 10.07
CA PRO A 378 5.00 0.40 9.24
C PRO A 378 3.50 0.42 9.55
N ASN A 379 2.93 1.60 9.80
CA ASN A 379 1.48 1.71 9.94
C ASN A 379 0.84 0.97 8.74
N PRO A 380 -0.01 -0.04 8.97
CA PRO A 380 -0.58 -0.84 7.88
C PRO A 380 -1.34 0.00 6.84
N ALA A 381 -1.80 1.21 7.21
CA ALA A 381 -2.39 2.18 6.30
C ALA A 381 -1.37 2.84 5.34
N PHE A 382 -0.07 2.80 5.65
CA PHE A 382 0.99 3.38 4.83
C PHE A 382 1.57 2.37 3.85
N GLN A 383 1.10 2.41 2.60
CA GLN A 383 1.72 1.69 1.49
C GLN A 383 2.42 2.68 0.53
N PRO A 384 3.76 2.67 0.41
CA PRO A 384 4.45 3.43 -0.63
C PRO A 384 3.91 3.12 -2.03
N LYS A 385 3.92 4.15 -2.90
CA LYS A 385 3.41 4.12 -4.28
C LYS A 385 3.94 2.95 -5.12
N VAL A 386 5.14 2.48 -4.82
CA VAL A 386 5.70 1.23 -5.33
C VAL A 386 6.26 0.51 -4.12
N LEU A 387 5.63 -0.61 -3.76
CA LEU A 387 6.04 -1.46 -2.64
C LEU A 387 6.51 -2.78 -3.26
N PRO A 388 7.82 -2.97 -3.46
CA PRO A 388 8.34 -4.24 -3.93
C PRO A 388 7.92 -5.34 -2.95
N LYS A 389 7.56 -6.54 -3.46
CA LYS A 389 7.06 -7.67 -2.63
C LYS A 389 7.93 -7.96 -1.41
N MET A 390 9.23 -7.66 -1.49
CA MET A 390 10.19 -7.85 -0.41
C MET A 390 10.00 -6.95 0.83
N PHE A 391 9.15 -5.91 0.77
CA PHE A 391 8.88 -4.95 1.86
C PHE A 391 7.46 -5.05 2.46
N VAL A 392 6.62 -5.98 1.99
CA VAL A 392 5.26 -6.14 2.53
C VAL A 392 5.35 -6.69 3.96
N SER A 393 4.82 -5.94 4.93
CA SER A 393 4.60 -6.39 6.32
C SER A 393 5.83 -6.91 7.07
N LYS A 394 7.05 -6.51 6.66
CA LYS A 394 8.26 -6.84 7.43
C LYS A 394 8.48 -5.79 8.52
N PRO A 395 8.76 -6.21 9.77
CA PRO A 395 9.14 -5.27 10.82
C PRO A 395 10.44 -4.56 10.42
N LEU A 396 10.45 -3.24 10.50
CA LEU A 396 11.64 -2.42 10.39
C LEU A 396 12.40 -2.55 11.72
N VAL A 397 13.47 -3.32 11.70
CA VAL A 397 14.35 -3.47 12.86
C VAL A 397 15.43 -2.40 12.77
N LEU A 398 15.47 -1.48 13.73
CA LEU A 398 16.61 -0.59 13.93
C LEU A 398 17.55 -1.19 14.96
N GLU A 399 18.85 -1.21 14.68
CA GLU A 399 19.83 -1.57 15.70
C GLU A 399 20.61 -0.39 16.24
N ALA A 400 21.09 -0.57 17.47
CA ALA A 400 21.87 0.43 18.16
C ALA A 400 23.27 0.54 17.53
N PHE A 401 23.63 1.75 17.12
CA PHE A 401 24.94 2.07 16.59
C PHE A 401 25.93 2.33 17.75
N HIS A 402 27.00 1.53 17.81
CA HIS A 402 28.08 1.60 18.83
C HIS A 402 27.58 1.64 20.30
N PRO A 403 26.73 0.68 20.74
CA PRO A 403 26.16 0.71 22.07
C PRO A 403 27.22 0.47 23.18
N PRO A 404 26.99 0.94 24.40
CA PRO A 404 27.87 0.65 25.52
C PRO A 404 27.90 -0.85 25.86
N PRO A 405 29.03 -1.35 26.41
CA PRO A 405 30.24 -0.62 26.81
C PRO A 405 31.13 -0.18 25.62
N HIS A 406 31.72 1.01 25.71
CA HIS A 406 32.57 1.56 24.65
C HIS A 406 34.01 1.05 24.77
N THR A 407 34.58 0.60 23.66
CA THR A 407 35.97 0.10 23.57
C THR A 407 36.99 1.21 23.29
N SER A 408 36.54 2.37 22.80
CA SER A 408 37.38 3.54 22.50
C SER A 408 36.61 4.86 22.61
N THR A 409 37.34 5.97 22.72
CA THR A 409 36.77 7.34 22.70
C THR A 409 36.09 7.67 21.37
N GLU A 410 36.54 7.06 20.28
CA GLU A 410 35.91 7.16 18.97
C GLU A 410 34.56 6.41 18.95
N ALA A 411 34.48 5.23 19.57
CA ALA A 411 33.23 4.49 19.68
C ALA A 411 32.17 5.24 20.51
N GLU A 412 32.60 5.95 21.55
CA GLU A 412 31.74 6.83 22.35
C GLU A 412 31.21 8.02 21.53
N LYS A 413 32.08 8.69 20.75
CA LYS A 413 31.65 9.78 19.84
C LYS A 413 30.67 9.27 18.78
N LEU A 414 30.92 8.11 18.19
CA LEU A 414 30.04 7.51 17.19
C LEU A 414 28.69 7.08 17.77
N HIS A 415 28.64 6.71 19.06
CA HIS A 415 27.39 6.42 19.75
C HIS A 415 26.43 7.62 19.78
N ASN A 416 26.95 8.86 19.67
CA ASN A 416 26.12 10.07 19.57
C ASN A 416 25.27 10.18 18.31
N LEU A 417 25.62 9.39 17.29
CA LEU A 417 24.90 9.29 16.02
C LEU A 417 23.91 8.11 16.01
N CYS A 418 23.68 7.46 17.15
CA CYS A 418 22.82 6.29 17.24
C CYS A 418 21.32 6.67 17.14
N PRO A 419 20.59 6.20 16.11
CA PRO A 419 19.17 6.50 15.97
C PRO A 419 18.34 5.87 17.10
N VAL A 420 18.74 4.70 17.61
CA VAL A 420 18.07 4.04 18.75
C VAL A 420 18.25 4.87 20.04
N ARG A 421 19.41 5.47 20.26
CA ARG A 421 19.67 6.35 21.43
C ARG A 421 18.78 7.59 21.37
N ALA A 422 18.74 8.28 20.23
CA ALA A 422 17.93 9.47 20.02
C ALA A 422 16.41 9.20 20.05
N LEU A 423 15.98 7.97 19.75
CA LEU A 423 14.58 7.59 19.76
C LEU A 423 14.07 7.16 21.15
N ARG A 424 14.91 6.51 21.95
CA ARG A 424 14.54 6.10 23.32
C ARG A 424 14.20 7.29 24.21
N SER A 425 14.79 8.46 23.98
CA SER A 425 14.49 9.69 24.72
C SER A 425 13.16 10.35 24.32
N LEU A 426 12.53 9.97 23.20
CA LEU A 426 11.26 10.54 22.71
C LEU A 426 10.02 9.69 23.03
N ARG A 427 10.18 8.49 23.59
CA ARG A 427 9.15 7.44 23.48
C ARG A 427 8.14 7.47 24.64
N THR A 428 7.07 8.25 24.47
CA THR A 428 5.87 8.26 25.34
C THR A 428 4.54 8.09 24.57
N SER A 429 4.55 8.01 23.23
CA SER A 429 3.36 7.89 22.37
C SER A 429 3.58 6.92 21.19
N ASP A 430 2.49 6.43 20.59
CA ASP A 430 2.48 5.54 19.41
C ASP A 430 2.79 6.27 18.08
N SER A 431 2.80 7.59 18.07
CA SER A 431 3.16 8.40 16.90
C SER A 431 4.61 8.91 17.00
N LEU A 432 5.45 8.56 16.01
CA LEU A 432 6.91 8.76 16.06
C LEU A 432 7.32 10.25 16.14
N PHE A 433 6.58 11.12 15.47
CA PHE A 433 6.81 12.56 15.46
C PHE A 433 5.49 13.31 15.57
N VAL A 434 5.44 14.22 16.54
CA VAL A 434 4.28 15.04 16.85
C VAL A 434 4.68 16.51 16.75
N SER A 435 3.77 17.37 16.33
CA SER A 435 4.02 18.81 16.30
C SER A 435 4.22 19.35 17.71
N TYR A 436 5.32 20.08 17.91
CA TYR A 436 5.77 20.63 19.21
C TYR A 436 5.48 22.14 19.37
N GLY A 437 4.65 22.75 18.51
CA GLY A 437 4.39 24.19 18.59
C GLY A 437 3.09 24.66 17.93
N GLY A 438 2.59 25.80 18.43
CA GLY A 438 1.41 26.49 17.90
C GLY A 438 0.09 25.76 18.14
N THR A 439 -0.92 26.06 17.30
CA THR A 439 -2.28 25.49 17.35
C THR A 439 -2.35 24.01 16.94
N THR A 440 -1.23 23.44 16.47
CA THR A 440 -1.12 22.04 16.04
C THR A 440 -0.39 21.16 17.04
N LEU A 441 -0.05 21.68 18.23
CA LEU A 441 0.59 20.93 19.31
C LEU A 441 -0.15 19.59 19.53
N GLY A 442 0.60 18.48 19.57
CA GLY A 442 0.02 17.15 19.78
C GLY A 442 -0.50 16.44 18.52
N ARG A 443 -0.52 17.10 17.35
CA ARG A 443 -0.99 16.48 16.09
C ARG A 443 0.15 15.85 15.27
N ALA A 444 -0.21 14.90 14.42
CA ALA A 444 0.70 14.28 13.46
C ALA A 444 1.33 15.33 12.52
N VAL A 445 2.63 15.18 12.27
CA VAL A 445 3.41 16.12 11.44
C VAL A 445 3.20 15.81 9.96
N SER A 446 3.00 16.85 9.14
CA SER A 446 2.85 16.67 7.69
C SER A 446 4.18 16.30 7.02
N LYS A 447 4.12 15.59 5.88
CA LYS A 447 5.31 15.22 5.08
C LYS A 447 6.16 16.44 4.70
N GLN A 448 5.51 17.56 4.39
CA GLN A 448 6.18 18.81 4.04
C GLN A 448 6.93 19.39 5.25
N ARG A 449 6.33 19.34 6.44
CA ARG A 449 6.97 19.84 7.66
C ARG A 449 8.18 18.99 8.07
N LEU A 450 8.09 17.66 7.93
CA LEU A 450 9.25 16.77 8.13
C LEU A 450 10.40 17.09 7.15
N ALA A 451 10.08 17.39 5.89
CA ALA A 451 11.09 17.81 4.92
C ALA A 451 11.75 19.13 5.32
N HIS A 452 10.99 20.11 5.81
CA HIS A 452 11.56 21.37 6.30
C HIS A 452 12.47 21.15 7.51
N TRP A 453 12.09 20.30 8.47
CA TRP A 453 12.95 20.00 9.62
C TRP A 453 14.33 19.43 9.25
N ILE A 454 14.41 18.63 8.18
CA ILE A 454 15.69 18.12 7.67
C ILE A 454 16.53 19.25 7.08
N VAL A 455 15.90 20.16 6.32
CA VAL A 455 16.58 21.31 5.72
C VAL A 455 17.07 22.27 6.79
N ASP A 456 16.19 22.67 7.72
CA ASP A 456 16.48 23.56 8.83
C ASP A 456 17.61 23.01 9.72
N LEU A 457 17.65 21.70 9.94
CA LEU A 457 18.76 21.04 10.66
C LEU A 457 20.08 21.18 9.91
N ILE A 458 20.11 20.90 8.60
CA ILE A 458 21.36 21.00 7.83
C ILE A 458 21.86 22.44 7.82
N ASP A 459 20.98 23.41 7.59
CA ASP A 459 21.32 24.84 7.63
C ASP A 459 21.92 25.24 8.99
N LEU A 460 21.26 24.86 10.09
CA LEU A 460 21.74 25.14 11.44
C LEU A 460 23.14 24.55 11.71
N MET A 461 23.42 23.36 11.16
CA MET A 461 24.71 22.69 11.35
C MET A 461 25.85 23.34 10.58
N TYR A 462 25.57 23.87 9.40
CA TYR A 462 26.54 24.66 8.64
C TYR A 462 26.86 25.99 9.35
N GLU A 463 25.84 26.67 9.87
CA GLU A 463 26.00 27.89 10.66
C GLU A 463 26.87 27.65 11.91
N HIS A 464 26.66 26.54 12.64
CA HIS A 464 27.44 26.19 13.83
C HIS A 464 28.91 25.86 13.53
N VAL A 465 29.21 25.32 12.36
CA VAL A 465 30.59 25.00 11.94
C VAL A 465 31.29 26.24 11.33
N GLY A 466 30.55 27.34 11.12
CA GLY A 466 31.09 28.58 10.54
C GLY A 466 31.35 28.47 9.03
N VAL A 467 30.63 27.59 8.33
CA VAL A 467 30.73 27.41 6.87
C VAL A 467 29.42 27.87 6.24
N ASP A 468 29.51 28.59 5.13
CA ASP A 468 28.31 29.06 4.42
C ASP A 468 27.37 27.90 4.07
N PRO A 469 26.07 28.00 4.40
CA PRO A 469 25.12 26.94 4.11
C PRO A 469 24.96 26.77 2.59
N PRO A 470 24.84 25.52 2.12
CA PRO A 470 24.78 25.26 0.70
C PRO A 470 23.49 25.78 0.06
N SER A 471 23.63 26.38 -1.12
CA SER A 471 22.47 26.91 -1.85
C SER A 471 21.51 25.78 -2.29
N ARG A 472 20.21 25.94 -1.98
CA ARG A 472 19.10 25.05 -2.38
C ARG A 472 19.12 23.65 -1.76
N LEU A 473 19.04 23.58 -0.44
CA LEU A 473 18.82 22.33 0.28
C LEU A 473 17.43 21.72 0.00
N VAL A 474 17.42 20.39 -0.17
CA VAL A 474 16.19 19.61 -0.29
C VAL A 474 16.32 18.35 0.56
N ALA A 475 15.36 18.09 1.43
CA ALA A 475 15.37 16.93 2.33
C ALA A 475 15.60 15.58 1.64
N TYR A 476 15.13 15.44 0.39
CA TYR A 476 15.28 14.21 -0.38
C TYR A 476 16.73 13.90 -0.79
N SER A 477 17.61 14.91 -0.80
CA SER A 477 19.03 14.75 -1.12
C SER A 477 19.75 13.86 -0.09
N THR A 478 19.31 13.85 1.17
CA THR A 478 19.86 13.03 2.26
C THR A 478 19.89 11.55 1.91
N ARG A 479 18.82 11.06 1.25
CA ARG A 479 18.73 9.66 0.83
C ARG A 479 19.76 9.31 -0.24
N GLY A 480 20.01 10.19 -1.21
CA GLY A 480 21.02 9.98 -2.26
C GLY A 480 22.44 10.07 -1.73
N ILE A 481 22.71 11.02 -0.83
CA ILE A 481 24.03 11.20 -0.20
C ILE A 481 24.37 9.99 0.67
N ALA A 482 23.44 9.56 1.54
CA ALA A 482 23.70 8.45 2.45
C ALA A 482 23.90 7.11 1.73
N THR A 483 23.08 6.79 0.72
CA THR A 483 23.24 5.55 -0.05
C THR A 483 24.48 5.55 -0.94
N THR A 484 24.87 6.71 -1.49
CA THR A 484 26.11 6.84 -2.26
C THR A 484 27.34 6.67 -1.36
N TRP A 485 27.33 7.23 -0.14
CA TRP A 485 28.39 7.01 0.85
C TRP A 485 28.49 5.55 1.30
N ALA A 486 27.35 4.88 1.54
CA ALA A 486 27.34 3.46 1.91
C ALA A 486 28.00 2.60 0.83
N LEU A 487 27.65 2.84 -0.45
CA LEU A 487 28.28 2.15 -1.58
C LEU A 487 29.78 2.45 -1.69
N LEU A 488 30.19 3.72 -1.50
CA LEU A 488 31.61 4.12 -1.54
C LEU A 488 32.42 3.44 -0.43
N ARG A 489 31.82 3.20 0.74
CA ARG A 489 32.44 2.50 1.89
C ARG A 489 32.38 0.98 1.78
N GLY A 490 31.98 0.43 0.62
CA GLY A 490 32.03 -1.00 0.34
C GLY A 490 30.77 -1.78 0.68
N ALA A 491 29.66 -1.12 1.04
CA ALA A 491 28.39 -1.83 1.22
C ALA A 491 27.93 -2.44 -0.12
N PRO A 492 27.48 -3.71 -0.14
CA PRO A 492 27.04 -4.34 -1.37
C PRO A 492 25.80 -3.63 -1.93
N LEU A 493 25.75 -3.46 -3.24
CA LEU A 493 24.68 -2.69 -3.90
C LEU A 493 23.28 -3.23 -3.56
N GLU A 494 23.13 -4.55 -3.45
CA GLU A 494 21.85 -5.18 -3.11
C GLU A 494 21.34 -4.76 -1.73
N GLU A 495 22.22 -4.67 -0.73
CA GLU A 495 21.86 -4.18 0.61
C GLU A 495 21.51 -2.69 0.58
N VAL A 496 22.22 -1.89 -0.22
CA VAL A 496 21.90 -0.46 -0.40
C VAL A 496 20.52 -0.29 -1.04
N LEU A 497 20.21 -1.06 -2.10
CA LEU A 497 18.89 -1.04 -2.75
C LEU A 497 17.80 -1.53 -1.78
N ALA A 498 18.08 -2.56 -1.00
CA ALA A 498 17.16 -3.10 -0.01
C ALA A 498 16.89 -2.09 1.13
N ALA A 499 17.93 -1.54 1.76
CA ALA A 499 17.79 -0.55 2.82
C ALA A 499 17.11 0.73 2.32
N ALA A 500 17.34 1.10 1.06
CA ALA A 500 16.69 2.24 0.42
C ALA A 500 15.32 1.90 -0.20
N GLY A 501 14.80 0.67 -0.15
CA GLY A 501 13.48 0.35 -0.72
C GLY A 501 13.37 0.50 -2.24
N TRP A 502 14.45 0.31 -3.00
CA TRP A 502 14.45 0.38 -4.46
C TRP A 502 14.44 -1.01 -5.10
N SER A 503 13.53 -1.21 -6.06
CA SER A 503 13.45 -2.46 -6.83
C SER A 503 14.47 -2.57 -7.97
N SER A 504 15.18 -1.48 -8.31
CA SER A 504 16.05 -1.45 -9.48
C SER A 504 17.31 -0.61 -9.23
N SER A 505 18.46 -1.18 -9.60
CA SER A 505 19.75 -0.48 -9.64
C SER A 505 19.73 0.71 -10.59
N LEU A 506 18.91 0.67 -11.64
CA LEU A 506 18.76 1.76 -12.59
C LEU A 506 18.09 2.98 -11.96
N THR A 507 17.13 2.77 -11.05
CA THR A 507 16.51 3.85 -10.28
C THR A 507 17.55 4.55 -9.41
N PHE A 508 18.38 3.77 -8.70
CA PHE A 508 19.51 4.31 -7.94
C PHE A 508 20.49 5.09 -8.82
N ALA A 509 21.00 4.47 -9.89
CA ALA A 509 21.98 5.09 -10.77
C ALA A 509 21.46 6.38 -11.44
N ARG A 510 20.20 6.38 -11.89
CA ARG A 510 19.59 7.53 -12.57
C ARG A 510 19.25 8.67 -11.62
N PHE A 511 18.67 8.38 -10.46
CA PHE A 511 18.05 9.43 -9.62
C PHE A 511 18.81 9.76 -8.34
N TYR A 512 19.67 8.87 -7.82
CA TYR A 512 20.23 9.01 -6.46
C TYR A 512 21.74 8.90 -6.38
N ARG A 513 22.41 8.18 -7.29
CA ARG A 513 23.87 8.05 -7.29
C ARG A 513 24.52 9.40 -7.57
N LEU A 514 25.34 9.84 -6.62
CA LEU A 514 26.15 11.07 -6.70
C LEU A 514 27.63 10.73 -6.98
N ASN A 515 28.39 11.74 -7.36
CA ASN A 515 29.83 11.72 -7.47
C ASN A 515 30.41 12.40 -6.22
N LEU A 516 30.99 11.60 -5.34
CA LEU A 516 31.59 12.06 -4.08
C LEU A 516 33.10 12.34 -4.21
N ALA A 517 33.68 12.28 -5.43
CA ALA A 517 35.11 12.48 -5.63
C ALA A 517 35.61 13.84 -5.14
N SER A 518 34.78 14.89 -5.16
CA SER A 518 35.16 16.22 -4.69
C SER A 518 35.25 16.36 -3.16
N SER A 519 34.62 15.48 -2.38
CA SER A 519 34.72 15.51 -0.90
C SER A 519 35.86 14.64 -0.37
N ALA A 520 36.57 13.91 -1.23
CA ALA A 520 37.59 12.94 -0.85
C ALA A 520 38.99 13.23 -1.41
N VAL A 521 39.15 14.24 -2.27
CA VAL A 521 40.45 14.56 -2.88
C VAL A 521 41.07 15.75 -2.15
N PRO A 522 42.21 15.57 -1.44
CA PRO A 522 43.01 16.69 -0.96
C PRO A 522 43.42 17.56 -2.15
N SER A 523 43.33 18.87 -2.00
CA SER A 523 43.72 19.88 -3.02
C SER A 523 45.14 19.70 -3.58
N SER A 524 45.99 18.90 -2.92
CA SER A 524 47.33 18.51 -3.39
C SER A 524 47.33 17.63 -4.65
N VAL A 525 46.27 16.89 -4.95
CA VAL A 525 46.23 15.98 -6.13
C VAL A 525 45.80 16.72 -7.41
N LEU A 526 45.02 17.80 -7.30
CA LEU A 526 44.60 18.60 -8.45
C LEU A 526 45.72 19.50 -9.00
N GLY A 527 46.78 19.77 -8.22
CA GLY A 527 47.98 20.48 -8.68
C GLY A 527 48.94 19.63 -9.52
N ALA A 528 48.86 18.29 -9.42
CA ALA A 528 49.76 17.37 -10.13
C ALA A 528 49.30 17.06 -11.56
N ALA A 529 48.04 17.30 -11.92
CA ALA A 529 47.49 17.06 -13.26
C ALA A 529 47.57 18.27 -14.20
N ALA A 530 48.11 19.41 -13.74
CA ALA A 530 48.29 20.63 -14.54
C ALA A 530 49.73 20.84 -15.06
N ARG A 531 50.62 19.86 -14.86
CA ARG A 531 51.95 19.84 -15.49
C ARG A 531 52.21 18.45 -16.05
N ASN A 532 51.76 18.24 -17.29
CA ASN A 532 52.43 17.46 -18.33
C ASN A 532 51.81 17.82 -19.67
#